data_AF-A0AAD1YJC8-F1
#
_entry.id   AF-A0AAD1YJC8-F1
#
_cell.length_a   1.000
_cell.length_b   1.000
_cell.length_c   1.000
_cell.angle_alpha   90.00
_cell.angle_beta   90.00
_cell.angle_gamma   90.00
#
_symmetry.space_group_name_H-M   'P 1'
#
loop_
_entity.id
_entity.type
_entity.pdbx_description
1 polymer ?
#
loop_
_entity_poly.entity_id
_entity_poly.type
_entity_poly.pdbx_seq_one_letter_code
_entity_poly.pdbx_strand_id
1 'polypeptide(L)'
;MKKSFKILLAALTITQTVSFCANAVTYKYHNLSEIDDEVYNSALNREPTYSFIYSGDKDDIKESLIKEIQNTYSKDDYLNKSWSRIRYSASSDDGKNIKVTVNTDFMTTKEEEDYIDAELQTITNSIIRNNMSDYEKVKAINDYLVNRYEYDYDLLDRVTKVNSGAVTDENYIEEVYNRINVYSALKTSKTVCQGYSMTAYKMMKYAGLECRIIEGTLNGGEHVWNKVKVNGIWYYLDITNNDTTKSNKYFLVSKDYLQSQGYIWQEKL
;
A
#
# COMPACT_ATOMS: atom_id res chain seq x y z
N MET A 1 7.07 -51.59 51.30
CA MET A 1 7.75 -50.36 50.81
C MET A 1 6.94 -49.76 49.67
N LYS A 2 6.99 -48.44 49.53
CA LYS A 2 5.93 -47.53 49.05
C LYS A 2 5.50 -47.71 47.59
N LYS A 3 4.18 -47.66 47.36
CA LYS A 3 3.53 -47.36 46.07
C LYS A 3 3.82 -45.91 45.70
N SER A 4 4.32 -45.64 44.49
CA SER A 4 4.41 -44.29 43.93
C SER A 4 3.37 -44.12 42.81
N PHE A 5 2.31 -43.37 43.11
CA PHE A 5 1.36 -42.84 42.14
C PHE A 5 2.06 -41.78 41.28
N LYS A 6 2.07 -41.94 39.95
CA LYS A 6 2.35 -40.84 39.02
C LYS A 6 1.03 -40.16 38.70
N ILE A 7 0.80 -38.98 39.26
CA ILE A 7 -0.32 -38.11 38.88
C ILE A 7 0.07 -37.42 37.58
N LEU A 8 -0.65 -37.72 36.50
CA LEU A 8 -0.55 -37.02 35.22
C LEU A 8 -1.36 -35.73 35.37
N LEU A 9 -0.68 -34.58 35.48
CA LEU A 9 -1.33 -33.27 35.52
C LEU A 9 -1.68 -32.88 34.07
N ALA A 10 -2.92 -33.12 33.64
CA ALA A 10 -3.45 -32.58 32.40
C ALA A 10 -3.74 -31.08 32.61
N ALA A 11 -2.93 -30.21 32.04
CA ALA A 11 -3.19 -28.78 32.02
C ALA A 11 -4.36 -28.51 31.04
N LEU A 12 -5.58 -28.40 31.59
CA LEU A 12 -6.74 -27.89 30.86
C LEU A 12 -6.58 -26.36 30.74
N THR A 13 -6.09 -25.88 29.60
CA THR A 13 -6.17 -24.45 29.27
C THR A 13 -7.60 -24.12 28.92
N ILE A 14 -8.34 -23.59 29.89
CA ILE A 14 -9.65 -22.99 29.66
C ILE A 14 -9.39 -21.63 29.00
N THR A 15 -9.41 -21.58 27.67
CA THR A 15 -9.53 -20.31 26.95
C THR A 15 -10.96 -19.80 27.15
N GLN A 16 -11.16 -18.97 28.17
CA GLN A 16 -12.38 -18.17 28.23
C GLN A 16 -12.30 -17.15 27.11
N THR A 17 -13.11 -17.35 26.07
CA THR A 17 -13.40 -16.32 25.09
C THR A 17 -14.19 -15.22 25.80
N VAL A 18 -13.48 -14.16 26.19
CA VAL A 18 -14.14 -12.93 26.64
C VAL A 18 -14.70 -12.29 25.38
N SER A 19 -16.00 -12.48 25.15
CA SER A 19 -16.71 -11.75 24.09
C SER A 19 -16.76 -10.28 24.50
N PHE A 20 -15.86 -9.47 23.95
CA PHE A 20 -15.93 -8.03 24.06
C PHE A 20 -17.12 -7.57 23.19
N CYS A 21 -18.28 -7.35 23.81
CA CYS A 21 -19.28 -6.47 23.22
C CYS A 21 -18.72 -5.04 23.36
N ALA A 22 -17.85 -4.64 22.43
CA ALA A 22 -17.52 -3.24 22.26
C ALA A 22 -18.84 -2.52 21.94
N ASN A 23 -19.28 -1.61 22.80
CA ASN A 23 -20.20 -0.56 22.39
C ASN A 23 -19.46 0.20 21.29
N ALA A 24 -19.71 -0.13 20.03
CA ALA A 24 -19.14 0.58 18.91
C ALA A 24 -19.50 2.05 19.09
N VAL A 25 -18.48 2.91 19.28
CA VAL A 25 -18.69 4.34 19.27
C VAL A 25 -19.17 4.67 17.87
N THR A 26 -20.45 5.02 17.76
CA THR A 26 -21.04 5.41 16.49
C THR A 26 -20.68 6.88 16.25
N TYR A 27 -19.64 7.11 15.45
CA TYR A 27 -19.26 8.46 15.04
C TYR A 27 -20.34 9.09 14.16
N LYS A 28 -20.60 10.38 14.37
CA LYS A 28 -21.59 11.14 13.62
C LYS A 28 -20.95 12.36 12.99
N TYR A 29 -21.11 12.48 11.67
CA TYR A 29 -20.55 13.55 10.86
C TYR A 29 -21.65 14.35 10.16
N HIS A 30 -21.41 15.65 9.97
CA HIS A 30 -22.31 16.52 9.22
C HIS A 30 -21.77 16.82 7.83
N ASN A 31 -20.45 16.97 7.68
CA ASN A 31 -19.79 17.19 6.40
C ASN A 31 -18.87 16.02 6.07
N LEU A 32 -18.72 15.72 4.78
CA LEU A 32 -17.79 14.66 4.35
C LEU A 32 -16.34 14.96 4.70
N SER A 33 -15.92 16.22 4.74
CA SER A 33 -14.55 16.57 5.14
C SER A 33 -14.21 16.17 6.60
N GLU A 34 -15.20 15.92 7.45
CA GLU A 34 -15.00 15.52 8.84
C GLU A 34 -14.61 14.04 8.98
N ILE A 35 -14.79 13.22 7.93
CA ILE A 35 -14.50 11.79 7.99
C ILE A 35 -13.02 11.45 7.75
N ASP A 36 -12.21 12.45 7.38
CA ASP A 36 -10.82 12.26 6.93
C ASP A 36 -9.97 11.44 7.92
N ASP A 37 -10.04 11.77 9.21
CA ASP A 37 -9.28 11.06 10.25
C ASP A 37 -9.74 9.61 10.41
N GLU A 38 -11.05 9.35 10.35
CA GLU A 38 -11.62 8.00 10.45
C GLU A 38 -11.19 7.15 9.25
N VAL A 39 -11.32 7.70 8.04
CA VAL A 39 -10.90 7.07 6.78
C VAL A 39 -9.41 6.75 6.82
N TYR A 40 -8.59 7.72 7.21
CA TYR A 40 -7.14 7.57 7.24
C TYR A 40 -6.71 6.52 8.28
N ASN A 41 -7.26 6.56 9.49
CA ASN A 41 -6.93 5.61 10.55
C ASN A 41 -7.38 4.18 10.22
N SER A 42 -8.59 4.01 9.69
CA SER A 42 -9.09 2.72 9.21
C SER A 42 -8.13 2.12 8.19
N ALA A 43 -7.66 2.95 7.25
CA ALA A 43 -6.75 2.51 6.21
C ALA A 43 -5.33 2.19 6.70
N LEU A 44 -4.79 2.97 7.64
CA LEU A 44 -3.54 2.64 8.34
C LEU A 44 -3.62 1.29 9.07
N ASN A 45 -4.79 0.98 9.64
CA ASN A 45 -5.03 -0.27 10.34
C ASN A 45 -5.50 -1.41 9.42
N ARG A 46 -5.60 -1.18 8.10
CA ARG A 46 -6.13 -2.15 7.12
C ARG A 46 -7.49 -2.71 7.54
N GLU A 47 -8.33 -1.89 8.15
CA GLU A 47 -9.68 -2.27 8.56
C GLU A 47 -10.59 -2.26 7.32
N PRO A 48 -10.98 -3.43 6.77
CA PRO A 48 -11.66 -3.48 5.48
C PRO A 48 -13.08 -2.88 5.54
N THR A 49 -13.67 -2.78 6.73
CA THR A 49 -15.02 -2.28 6.93
C THR A 49 -15.09 -1.36 8.15
N TYR A 50 -15.65 -0.17 7.96
CA TYR A 50 -16.00 0.74 9.05
C TYR A 50 -17.36 1.39 8.76
N SER A 51 -17.97 2.00 9.77
CA SER A 51 -19.30 2.62 9.63
C SER A 51 -19.43 3.88 10.46
N PHE A 52 -20.17 4.84 9.93
CA PHE A 52 -20.47 6.10 10.60
C PHE A 52 -21.90 6.55 10.29
N ILE A 53 -22.40 7.48 11.10
CA ILE A 53 -23.66 8.16 10.86
C ILE A 53 -23.38 9.48 10.17
N TYR A 54 -24.07 9.72 9.07
CA TYR A 54 -24.01 10.96 8.33
C TYR A 54 -25.35 11.70 8.42
N SER A 55 -25.28 13.01 8.68
CA SER A 55 -26.46 13.86 8.90
C SER A 55 -26.51 15.11 8.03
N GLY A 56 -25.60 15.22 7.06
CA GLY A 56 -25.61 16.26 6.04
C GLY A 56 -26.50 15.93 4.85
N ASP A 57 -26.19 16.49 3.70
CA ASP A 57 -26.96 16.30 2.47
C ASP A 57 -26.80 14.86 1.94
N LYS A 58 -27.91 14.18 1.71
CA LYS A 58 -27.90 12.78 1.26
C LYS A 58 -27.27 12.63 -0.13
N ASP A 59 -27.31 13.69 -0.93
CA ASP A 59 -26.72 13.67 -2.27
C ASP A 59 -25.18 13.74 -2.21
N ASP A 60 -24.58 14.32 -1.16
CA ASP A 60 -23.12 14.30 -0.94
C ASP A 60 -22.58 12.86 -0.87
N ILE A 61 -23.32 11.95 -0.22
CA ILE A 61 -22.94 10.54 -0.12
C ILE A 61 -22.86 9.90 -1.51
N LYS A 62 -23.83 10.19 -2.39
CA LYS A 62 -23.90 9.60 -3.72
C LYS A 62 -22.83 10.15 -4.66
N GLU A 63 -22.62 11.46 -4.60
CA GLU A 63 -21.80 12.18 -5.56
C GLU A 63 -20.32 12.24 -5.16
N SER A 64 -20.02 12.29 -3.86
CA SER A 64 -18.72 12.74 -3.36
C SER A 64 -18.02 11.80 -2.38
N LEU A 65 -18.72 10.86 -1.72
CA LEU A 65 -18.11 10.02 -0.66
C LEU A 65 -16.86 9.26 -1.14
N ILE A 66 -16.96 8.54 -2.26
CA ILE A 66 -15.82 7.77 -2.80
C ILE A 66 -14.66 8.70 -3.16
N LYS A 67 -14.96 9.86 -3.75
CA LYS A 67 -13.94 10.86 -4.09
C LYS A 67 -13.24 11.38 -2.84
N GLU A 68 -13.98 11.64 -1.76
CA GLU A 68 -13.39 12.12 -0.51
C GLU A 68 -12.49 11.05 0.13
N ILE A 69 -12.93 9.78 0.15
CA ILE A 69 -12.09 8.67 0.62
C ILE A 69 -10.80 8.56 -0.22
N GLN A 70 -10.92 8.65 -1.55
CA GLN A 70 -9.76 8.65 -2.45
C GLN A 70 -8.84 9.85 -2.20
N ASN A 71 -9.40 11.04 -1.95
CA ASN A 71 -8.61 12.23 -1.59
C ASN A 71 -7.82 11.98 -0.30
N THR A 72 -8.44 11.41 0.73
CA THR A 72 -7.76 11.02 1.98
C THR A 72 -6.63 10.06 1.71
N TYR A 73 -6.86 8.97 0.97
CA TYR A 73 -5.83 7.98 0.65
C TYR A 73 -4.69 8.59 -0.17
N SER A 74 -4.98 9.52 -1.08
CA SER A 74 -3.99 10.17 -1.96
C SER A 74 -2.96 11.06 -1.23
N LYS A 75 -3.24 11.43 0.03
CA LYS A 75 -2.31 12.19 0.89
C LYS A 75 -1.06 11.38 1.24
N ASP A 76 -1.17 10.05 1.23
CA ASP A 76 -0.06 9.12 1.45
C ASP A 76 0.17 8.28 0.18
N ASP A 77 1.34 8.45 -0.42
CA ASP A 77 1.68 7.77 -1.67
C ASP A 77 1.63 6.24 -1.58
N TYR A 78 1.98 5.65 -0.43
CA TYR A 78 1.94 4.21 -0.23
C TYR A 78 0.49 3.75 -0.05
N LEU A 79 -0.29 4.46 0.76
CA LEU A 79 -1.69 4.12 0.98
C LEU A 79 -2.51 4.23 -0.31
N ASN A 80 -2.26 5.25 -1.14
CA ASN A 80 -2.90 5.43 -2.44
C ASN A 80 -2.76 4.20 -3.37
N LYS A 81 -1.74 3.36 -3.13
CA LYS A 81 -1.45 2.14 -3.89
C LYS A 81 -1.75 0.84 -3.14
N SER A 82 -2.36 0.92 -1.95
CA SER A 82 -2.57 -0.23 -1.07
C SER A 82 -3.99 -0.80 -1.11
N TRP A 83 -4.83 -0.38 -2.05
CA TRP A 83 -6.22 -0.82 -2.20
C TRP A 83 -6.58 -1.00 -3.69
N SER A 84 -7.52 -1.89 -3.97
CA SER A 84 -7.98 -2.19 -5.33
C SER A 84 -9.41 -1.71 -5.61
N ARG A 85 -10.26 -1.65 -4.58
CA ARG A 85 -11.66 -1.26 -4.73
C ARG A 85 -12.20 -0.64 -3.43
N ILE A 86 -13.02 0.41 -3.57
CA ILE A 86 -13.77 1.02 -2.48
C ILE A 86 -15.25 0.95 -2.84
N ARG A 87 -16.06 0.48 -1.90
CA ARG A 87 -17.51 0.35 -2.01
C ARG A 87 -18.15 0.94 -0.76
N TYR A 88 -19.40 1.36 -0.86
CA TYR A 88 -20.16 1.72 0.32
C TYR A 88 -21.61 1.26 0.20
N SER A 89 -22.27 1.12 1.34
CA SER A 89 -23.72 1.03 1.44
C SER A 89 -24.22 2.15 2.36
N ALA A 90 -25.43 2.63 2.08
CA ALA A 90 -26.07 3.68 2.84
C ALA A 90 -27.51 3.28 3.14
N SER A 91 -27.91 3.30 4.40
CA SER A 91 -29.28 3.05 4.83
C SER A 91 -29.82 4.19 5.69
N SER A 92 -31.07 4.57 5.47
CA SER A 92 -31.75 5.55 6.33
C SER A 92 -32.04 4.91 7.69
N ASP A 93 -31.61 5.56 8.76
CA ASP A 93 -31.83 5.06 10.13
C ASP A 93 -33.18 5.57 10.69
N ASP A 94 -33.40 6.90 10.66
CA ASP A 94 -34.59 7.56 11.22
C ASP A 94 -35.21 8.61 10.27
N GLY A 95 -34.82 8.61 8.99
CA GLY A 95 -35.24 9.56 7.97
C GLY A 95 -34.40 10.84 7.92
N LYS A 96 -33.66 11.16 8.99
CA LYS A 96 -32.74 12.32 9.09
C LYS A 96 -31.28 11.90 9.00
N ASN A 97 -30.92 10.79 9.62
CA ASN A 97 -29.58 10.24 9.65
C ASN A 97 -29.44 9.08 8.64
N ILE A 98 -28.27 9.00 8.02
CA ILE A 98 -27.88 7.91 7.14
C ILE A 98 -26.78 7.12 7.83
N LYS A 99 -26.96 5.81 7.99
CA LYS A 99 -25.86 4.91 8.32
C LYS A 99 -25.10 4.59 7.05
N VAL A 100 -23.82 4.95 7.02
CA VAL A 100 -22.89 4.65 5.94
C VAL A 100 -21.96 3.54 6.39
N THR A 101 -21.80 2.51 5.57
CA THR A 101 -20.81 1.44 5.76
C THR A 101 -19.88 1.43 4.57
N VAL A 102 -18.61 1.69 4.79
CA VAL A 102 -17.58 1.67 3.75
C VAL A 102 -16.88 0.32 3.79
N ASN A 103 -16.57 -0.22 2.61
CA ASN A 103 -15.79 -1.43 2.42
C ASN A 103 -14.62 -1.14 1.47
N THR A 104 -13.40 -1.38 1.93
CA THR A 104 -12.19 -1.23 1.12
C THR A 104 -11.52 -2.58 0.96
N ASP A 105 -11.26 -2.97 -0.28
CA ASP A 105 -10.44 -4.14 -0.61
C ASP A 105 -8.98 -3.71 -0.57
N PHE A 106 -8.34 -3.87 0.58
CA PHE A 106 -6.90 -3.64 0.73
C PHE A 106 -6.12 -4.78 0.10
N MET A 107 -4.98 -4.45 -0.51
CA MET A 107 -4.10 -5.44 -1.12
C MET A 107 -3.30 -6.25 -0.09
N THR A 108 -3.25 -5.80 1.16
CA THR A 108 -2.54 -6.42 2.29
C THR A 108 -3.38 -6.36 3.57
N THR A 109 -3.21 -7.33 4.46
CA THR A 109 -3.78 -7.28 5.82
C THR A 109 -2.89 -6.47 6.77
N LYS A 110 -3.39 -6.19 7.98
CA LYS A 110 -2.60 -5.49 9.00
C LYS A 110 -1.38 -6.29 9.42
N GLU A 111 -1.53 -7.60 9.59
CA GLU A 111 -0.44 -8.51 9.95
C GLU A 111 0.62 -8.59 8.85
N GLU A 112 0.21 -8.52 7.58
CA GLU A 112 1.13 -8.46 6.45
C GLU A 112 1.90 -7.13 6.42
N GLU A 113 1.25 -6.00 6.72
CA GLU A 113 1.94 -4.71 6.87
C GLU A 113 2.94 -4.70 8.03
N ASP A 114 2.58 -5.29 9.18
CA ASP A 114 3.51 -5.44 10.31
C ASP A 114 4.72 -6.30 9.94
N TYR A 115 4.50 -7.37 9.18
CA TYR A 115 5.58 -8.18 8.62
C TYR A 115 6.45 -7.38 7.63
N ILE A 116 5.82 -6.63 6.70
CA ILE A 116 6.53 -5.79 5.73
C ILE A 116 7.45 -4.81 6.46
N ASP A 117 6.94 -4.16 7.50
CA ASP A 117 7.67 -3.14 8.24
C ASP A 117 8.85 -3.73 9.00
N ALA A 118 8.62 -4.83 9.73
CA ALA A 118 9.70 -5.52 10.44
C ALA A 118 10.80 -6.00 9.49
N GLU A 119 10.42 -6.62 8.37
CA GLU A 119 11.36 -7.20 7.40
C GLU A 119 12.14 -6.11 6.65
N LEU A 120 11.45 -5.11 6.09
CA LEU A 120 12.12 -4.03 5.34
C LEU A 120 12.94 -3.12 6.24
N GLN A 121 12.52 -2.88 7.49
CA GLN A 121 13.35 -2.13 8.42
C GLN A 121 14.63 -2.91 8.76
N THR A 122 14.54 -4.22 8.99
CA THR A 122 15.70 -5.09 9.22
C THR A 122 16.67 -5.06 8.04
N ILE A 123 16.15 -5.26 6.82
CA ILE A 123 16.94 -5.20 5.59
C ILE A 123 17.59 -3.82 5.43
N THR A 124 16.81 -2.75 5.59
CA THR A 124 17.31 -1.37 5.43
C THR A 124 18.45 -1.09 6.42
N ASN A 125 18.29 -1.47 7.69
CA ASN A 125 19.34 -1.31 8.70
C ASN A 125 20.61 -2.13 8.40
N SER A 126 20.49 -3.24 7.65
CA SER A 126 21.66 -4.04 7.25
C SER A 126 22.46 -3.41 6.11
N ILE A 127 21.83 -2.61 5.24
CA ILE A 127 22.48 -1.98 4.08
C ILE A 127 22.81 -0.50 4.30
N ILE A 128 22.15 0.18 5.24
CA ILE A 128 22.35 1.60 5.54
C ILE A 128 23.20 1.79 6.80
N ARG A 129 24.27 2.60 6.69
CA ARG A 129 25.17 2.96 7.80
C ARG A 129 25.00 4.43 8.18
N ASN A 130 25.27 4.75 9.45
CA ASN A 130 25.04 6.09 10.03
C ASN A 130 25.73 7.26 9.29
N ASN A 131 26.83 7.01 8.58
CA ASN A 131 27.63 8.03 7.90
C ASN A 131 27.41 8.07 6.38
N MET A 132 26.42 7.34 5.85
CA MET A 132 26.09 7.39 4.43
C MET A 132 25.40 8.71 4.07
N SER A 133 25.86 9.34 3.00
CA SER A 133 25.16 10.43 2.32
C SER A 133 23.82 9.95 1.74
N ASP A 134 22.92 10.90 1.42
CA ASP A 134 21.66 10.59 0.75
C ASP A 134 21.89 9.79 -0.55
N TYR A 135 22.91 10.16 -1.32
CA TYR A 135 23.29 9.46 -2.55
C TYR A 135 23.64 7.99 -2.26
N GLU A 136 24.50 7.74 -1.27
CA GLU A 136 24.93 6.38 -0.91
C GLU A 136 23.75 5.54 -0.40
N LYS A 137 22.84 6.14 0.36
CA LYS A 137 21.62 5.46 0.83
C LYS A 137 20.74 5.04 -0.34
N VAL A 138 20.44 5.95 -1.26
CA VAL A 138 19.62 5.64 -2.45
C VAL A 138 20.30 4.59 -3.31
N LYS A 139 21.63 4.69 -3.48
CA LYS A 139 22.40 3.71 -4.24
C LYS A 139 22.34 2.32 -3.60
N ALA A 140 22.53 2.22 -2.28
CA ALA A 140 22.45 0.95 -1.57
C ALA A 140 21.08 0.29 -1.71
N ILE A 141 19.99 1.07 -1.63
CA ILE A 141 18.62 0.58 -1.83
C ILE A 141 18.39 0.11 -3.27
N ASN A 142 18.81 0.91 -4.27
CA ASN A 142 18.73 0.53 -5.68
C ASN A 142 19.48 -0.78 -5.96
N ASP A 143 20.75 -0.85 -5.55
CA ASP A 143 21.59 -2.02 -5.78
C ASP A 143 21.02 -3.26 -5.08
N TYR A 144 20.50 -3.11 -3.85
CA TYR A 144 19.85 -4.21 -3.13
C TYR A 144 18.66 -4.74 -3.91
N LEU A 145 17.73 -3.87 -4.32
CA LEU A 145 16.50 -4.30 -5.00
C LEU A 145 16.75 -4.88 -6.39
N VAL A 146 17.67 -4.30 -7.17
CA VAL A 146 18.08 -4.84 -8.49
C VAL A 146 18.71 -6.24 -8.39
N ASN A 147 19.40 -6.53 -7.30
CA ASN A 147 20.01 -7.85 -7.08
C ASN A 147 19.07 -8.85 -6.40
N ARG A 148 18.13 -8.37 -5.58
CA ARG A 148 17.25 -9.19 -4.76
C ARG A 148 16.03 -9.68 -5.51
N TYR A 149 15.48 -8.86 -6.41
CA TYR A 149 14.22 -9.12 -7.11
C TYR A 149 14.43 -9.35 -8.61
N GLU A 150 13.41 -9.92 -9.23
CA GLU A 150 13.31 -10.12 -10.67
C GLU A 150 11.96 -9.57 -11.16
N TYR A 151 11.96 -8.91 -12.33
CA TYR A 151 10.72 -8.46 -12.95
C TYR A 151 9.81 -9.62 -13.37
N ASP A 152 8.55 -9.59 -12.91
CA ASP A 152 7.57 -10.64 -13.16
C ASP A 152 6.77 -10.33 -14.44
N TYR A 153 7.27 -10.80 -15.59
CA TYR A 153 6.60 -10.62 -16.89
C TYR A 153 5.27 -11.38 -16.98
N ASP A 154 5.13 -12.53 -16.31
CA ASP A 154 3.88 -13.26 -16.28
C ASP A 154 2.83 -12.45 -15.50
N LEU A 155 3.20 -11.88 -14.35
CA LEU A 155 2.31 -10.97 -13.62
C LEU A 155 2.00 -9.70 -14.40
N LEU A 156 2.97 -9.12 -15.15
CA LEU A 156 2.73 -7.96 -16.00
C LEU A 156 1.62 -8.22 -17.04
N ASP A 157 1.65 -9.37 -17.74
CA ASP A 157 0.62 -9.71 -18.72
C ASP A 157 -0.77 -9.76 -18.07
N ARG A 158 -0.85 -10.32 -16.85
CA ARG A 158 -2.11 -10.41 -16.09
C ARG A 158 -2.62 -9.03 -15.66
N VAL A 159 -1.74 -8.18 -15.14
CA VAL A 159 -2.06 -6.80 -14.77
C VAL A 159 -2.54 -6.02 -16.01
N THR A 160 -1.89 -6.18 -17.15
CA THR A 160 -2.27 -5.53 -18.40
C THR A 160 -3.67 -5.94 -18.86
N LYS A 161 -4.03 -7.22 -18.73
CA LYS A 161 -5.37 -7.72 -19.04
C LYS A 161 -6.44 -7.18 -18.10
N VAL A 162 -6.13 -7.07 -16.81
CA VAL A 162 -7.02 -6.46 -15.82
C VAL A 162 -7.23 -4.98 -16.12
N ASN A 163 -6.16 -4.21 -16.31
CA ASN A 163 -6.24 -2.76 -16.48
C ASN A 163 -6.86 -2.33 -17.82
N SER A 164 -6.76 -3.18 -18.85
CA SER A 164 -7.45 -2.96 -20.13
C SER A 164 -8.94 -3.30 -20.12
N GLY A 165 -9.47 -3.87 -19.03
CA GLY A 165 -10.84 -4.35 -18.94
C GLY A 165 -11.11 -5.63 -19.74
N ALA A 166 -10.06 -6.31 -20.22
CA ALA A 166 -10.18 -7.59 -20.92
C ALA A 166 -10.62 -8.74 -20.00
N VAL A 167 -10.47 -8.57 -18.67
CA VAL A 167 -10.95 -9.50 -17.65
C VAL A 167 -12.03 -8.81 -16.82
N THR A 168 -13.15 -9.52 -16.60
CA THR A 168 -14.26 -9.07 -15.76
C THR A 168 -14.53 -9.98 -14.56
N ASP A 169 -13.81 -11.10 -14.45
CA ASP A 169 -13.89 -12.01 -13.29
C ASP A 169 -13.28 -11.33 -12.06
N GLU A 170 -14.11 -11.02 -11.07
CA GLU A 170 -13.70 -10.29 -9.88
C GLU A 170 -12.67 -11.06 -9.03
N ASN A 171 -12.76 -12.38 -8.95
CA ASN A 171 -11.80 -13.19 -8.18
C ASN A 171 -10.43 -13.18 -8.86
N TYR A 172 -10.40 -13.21 -10.19
CA TYR A 172 -9.14 -13.09 -10.93
C TYR A 172 -8.51 -11.71 -10.74
N ILE A 173 -9.32 -10.64 -10.84
CA ILE A 173 -8.86 -9.26 -10.64
C ILE A 173 -8.27 -9.08 -9.24
N GLU A 174 -8.97 -9.58 -8.22
CA GLU A 174 -8.52 -9.52 -6.83
C GLU A 174 -7.19 -10.26 -6.62
N GLU A 175 -7.04 -11.49 -7.14
CA GLU A 175 -5.79 -12.23 -7.02
C GLU A 175 -4.62 -11.53 -7.72
N VAL A 176 -4.85 -10.89 -8.87
CA VAL A 176 -3.81 -10.12 -9.57
C VAL A 176 -3.38 -8.92 -8.73
N TYR A 177 -4.32 -8.15 -8.17
CA TYR A 177 -3.99 -7.00 -7.34
C TYR A 177 -3.28 -7.39 -6.04
N ASN A 178 -3.63 -8.53 -5.43
CA ASN A 178 -2.95 -9.04 -4.23
C ASN A 178 -1.51 -9.51 -4.50
N ARG A 179 -1.06 -9.54 -5.77
CA ARG A 179 0.31 -9.89 -6.14
C ARG A 179 1.21 -8.70 -6.45
N ILE A 180 0.67 -7.50 -6.60
CA ILE A 180 1.46 -6.30 -6.95
C ILE A 180 1.82 -5.42 -5.73
N ASN A 181 1.69 -5.96 -4.52
CA ASN A 181 2.05 -5.29 -3.26
C ASN A 181 3.45 -5.71 -2.75
N VAL A 182 3.91 -5.04 -1.69
CA VAL A 182 5.23 -5.26 -1.07
C VAL A 182 5.35 -6.63 -0.39
N TYR A 183 4.28 -7.12 0.24
CA TYR A 183 4.28 -8.41 0.92
C TYR A 183 4.57 -9.54 -0.07
N SER A 184 3.81 -9.57 -1.17
CA SER A 184 3.99 -10.51 -2.27
C SER A 184 5.40 -10.42 -2.85
N ALA A 185 5.93 -9.20 -3.10
CA ALA A 185 7.29 -9.00 -3.59
C ALA A 185 8.36 -9.57 -2.64
N LEU A 186 8.21 -9.37 -1.32
CA LEU A 186 9.11 -9.93 -0.30
C LEU A 186 9.10 -11.46 -0.28
N LYS A 187 7.91 -12.07 -0.42
CA LYS A 187 7.74 -13.53 -0.36
C LYS A 187 8.23 -14.23 -1.62
N THR A 188 7.98 -13.67 -2.80
CA THR A 188 8.28 -14.33 -4.08
C THR A 188 9.62 -13.89 -4.66
N SER A 189 10.14 -12.73 -4.27
CA SER A 189 11.28 -12.07 -4.93
C SER A 189 10.97 -11.66 -6.38
N LYS A 190 9.70 -11.61 -6.75
CA LYS A 190 9.23 -11.30 -8.10
C LYS A 190 8.11 -10.29 -8.03
N THR A 191 8.19 -9.23 -8.83
CA THR A 191 7.14 -8.21 -8.84
C THR A 191 7.19 -7.35 -10.10
N VAL A 192 6.23 -6.45 -10.24
CA VAL A 192 6.13 -5.45 -11.32
C VAL A 192 6.49 -4.05 -10.81
N CYS A 193 6.39 -3.03 -11.66
CA CYS A 193 6.80 -1.66 -11.37
C CYS A 193 6.22 -1.08 -10.07
N GLN A 194 4.95 -1.39 -9.75
CA GLN A 194 4.31 -0.97 -8.50
C GLN A 194 4.98 -1.58 -7.26
N GLY A 195 5.20 -2.90 -7.23
CA GLY A 195 5.82 -3.55 -6.07
C GLY A 195 7.26 -3.11 -5.85
N TYR A 196 8.03 -2.89 -6.92
CA TYR A 196 9.35 -2.26 -6.84
C TYR A 196 9.28 -0.87 -6.20
N SER A 197 8.41 -0.01 -6.73
CA SER A 197 8.30 1.39 -6.30
C SER A 197 7.80 1.54 -4.87
N MET A 198 6.87 0.69 -4.45
CA MET A 198 6.35 0.67 -3.07
C MET A 198 7.40 0.13 -2.09
N THR A 199 8.14 -0.91 -2.46
CA THR A 199 9.23 -1.47 -1.62
C THR A 199 10.32 -0.41 -1.43
N ALA A 200 10.76 0.20 -2.52
CA ALA A 200 11.78 1.25 -2.50
C ALA A 200 11.33 2.47 -1.69
N TYR A 201 10.07 2.88 -1.81
CA TYR A 201 9.49 3.95 -1.00
C TYR A 201 9.64 3.65 0.49
N LYS A 202 9.18 2.48 0.98
CA LYS A 202 9.32 2.12 2.41
C LYS A 202 10.78 2.12 2.86
N MET A 203 11.68 1.48 2.09
CA MET A 203 13.11 1.44 2.43
C MET A 203 13.74 2.85 2.48
N MET A 204 13.40 3.73 1.53
CA MET A 204 13.87 5.11 1.53
C MET A 204 13.33 5.91 2.72
N LYS A 205 12.06 5.72 3.09
CA LYS A 205 11.49 6.31 4.31
C LYS A 205 12.21 5.84 5.57
N TYR A 206 12.52 4.53 5.68
CA TYR A 206 13.30 3.99 6.81
C TYR A 206 14.75 4.50 6.84
N ALA A 207 15.33 4.81 5.68
CA ALA A 207 16.64 5.44 5.58
C ALA A 207 16.64 6.96 5.88
N GLY A 208 15.47 7.53 6.19
CA GLY A 208 15.29 8.94 6.52
C GLY A 208 15.26 9.87 5.29
N LEU A 209 14.96 9.34 4.10
CA LEU A 209 14.94 10.10 2.86
C LEU A 209 13.55 10.68 2.59
N GLU A 210 13.51 11.91 2.04
CA GLU A 210 12.31 12.46 1.42
C GLU A 210 12.11 11.82 0.04
N CYS A 211 11.07 11.00 -0.12
CA CYS A 211 10.76 10.32 -1.38
C CYS A 211 9.26 10.33 -1.67
N ARG A 212 8.90 10.08 -2.92
CA ARG A 212 7.52 9.97 -3.42
C ARG A 212 7.40 8.83 -4.42
N ILE A 213 6.20 8.23 -4.51
CA ILE A 213 5.82 7.33 -5.60
C ILE A 213 5.23 8.18 -6.72
N ILE A 214 5.64 7.89 -7.95
CA ILE A 214 5.20 8.57 -9.15
C ILE A 214 4.45 7.59 -10.03
N GLU A 215 3.35 8.07 -10.60
CA GLU A 215 2.50 7.33 -11.51
C GLU A 215 2.46 8.06 -12.85
N GLY A 216 2.24 7.29 -13.91
CA GLY A 216 2.18 7.81 -15.25
C GLY A 216 2.24 6.70 -16.28
N THR A 217 2.82 7.03 -17.43
CA THR A 217 3.04 6.06 -18.50
C THR A 217 4.48 6.07 -18.98
N LEU A 218 4.91 4.94 -19.50
CA LEU A 218 6.16 4.77 -20.24
C LEU A 218 5.81 4.20 -21.62
N ASN A 219 6.05 4.97 -22.67
CA ASN A 219 5.72 4.59 -24.05
C ASN A 219 4.25 4.12 -24.23
N GLY A 220 3.33 4.74 -23.49
CA GLY A 220 1.88 4.45 -23.54
C GLY A 220 1.40 3.32 -22.62
N GLY A 221 2.29 2.55 -21.99
CA GLY A 221 1.93 1.59 -20.95
C GLY A 221 1.95 2.24 -19.56
N GLU A 222 1.03 1.85 -18.68
CA GLU A 222 1.03 2.31 -17.28
C GLU A 222 2.34 1.95 -16.59
N HIS A 223 2.87 2.89 -15.82
CA HIS A 223 4.14 2.71 -15.14
C HIS A 223 4.19 3.46 -13.81
N VAL A 224 4.94 2.89 -12.87
CA VAL A 224 5.12 3.42 -11.52
C VAL A 224 6.61 3.42 -11.19
N TRP A 225 7.12 4.54 -10.69
CA TRP A 225 8.52 4.71 -10.30
C TRP A 225 8.63 5.62 -9.07
N ASN A 226 9.84 6.03 -8.70
CA ASN A 226 10.06 6.91 -7.55
C ASN A 226 10.71 8.24 -7.93
N LYS A 227 10.52 9.22 -7.05
CA LYS A 227 11.46 10.36 -6.93
C LYS A 227 11.95 10.47 -5.49
N VAL A 228 13.17 10.94 -5.33
CA VAL A 228 13.83 11.09 -4.04
C VAL A 228 14.64 12.38 -4.03
N LYS A 229 14.68 13.03 -2.87
CA LYS A 229 15.45 14.24 -2.65
C LYS A 229 16.83 13.85 -2.16
N VAL A 230 17.86 14.31 -2.87
CA VAL A 230 19.28 14.08 -2.54
C VAL A 230 19.93 15.44 -2.42
N ASN A 231 20.48 15.76 -1.24
CA ASN A 231 21.11 17.07 -0.98
C ASN A 231 20.19 18.26 -1.34
N GLY A 232 18.89 18.12 -1.05
CA GLY A 232 17.88 19.17 -1.31
C GLY A 232 17.30 19.19 -2.73
N ILE A 233 17.84 18.42 -3.68
CA ILE A 233 17.40 18.40 -5.08
C ILE A 233 16.59 17.11 -5.35
N TRP A 234 15.46 17.25 -6.03
CA TRP A 234 14.64 16.11 -6.44
C TRP A 234 15.20 15.43 -7.69
N TYR A 235 15.41 14.12 -7.60
CA TYR A 235 15.80 13.26 -8.71
C TYR A 235 14.79 12.13 -8.87
N TYR A 236 14.73 11.58 -10.08
CA TYR A 236 13.91 10.40 -10.37
C TYR A 236 14.76 9.13 -10.33
N LEU A 237 14.12 8.04 -9.96
CA LEU A 237 14.69 6.72 -9.86
C LEU A 237 13.67 5.70 -10.38
N ASP A 238 14.10 4.87 -11.33
CA ASP A 238 13.32 3.73 -11.80
C ASP A 238 14.11 2.44 -11.60
N ILE A 239 13.88 1.81 -10.44
CA ILE A 239 14.56 0.57 -10.05
C ILE A 239 14.13 -0.59 -10.94
N THR A 240 12.88 -0.61 -11.39
CA THR A 240 12.36 -1.65 -12.28
C THR A 240 13.11 -1.65 -13.60
N ASN A 241 13.32 -0.49 -14.21
CA ASN A 241 14.08 -0.42 -15.45
C ASN A 241 15.59 -0.55 -15.25
N ASN A 242 16.13 -0.19 -14.08
CA ASN A 242 17.50 -0.54 -13.73
C ASN A 242 17.69 -2.06 -13.60
N ASP A 243 16.71 -2.78 -13.04
CA ASP A 243 16.68 -4.25 -12.98
C ASP A 243 16.60 -4.88 -14.38
N THR A 244 15.59 -4.53 -15.17
CA THR A 244 15.37 -5.17 -16.49
C THR A 244 16.50 -4.88 -17.49
N THR A 245 17.13 -3.71 -17.40
CA THR A 245 18.30 -3.37 -18.26
C THR A 245 19.64 -3.77 -17.65
N LYS A 246 19.66 -4.25 -16.41
CA LYS A 246 20.87 -4.54 -15.62
C LYS A 246 21.88 -3.38 -15.68
N SER A 247 21.39 -2.16 -15.49
CA SER A 247 22.17 -0.93 -15.59
C SER A 247 21.69 0.14 -14.59
N ASN A 248 22.47 1.20 -14.39
CA ASN A 248 22.06 2.37 -13.59
C ASN A 248 21.55 3.53 -14.45
N LYS A 249 21.02 3.22 -15.65
CA LYS A 249 20.57 4.23 -16.63
C LYS A 249 19.50 5.17 -16.07
N TYR A 250 18.66 4.70 -15.16
CA TYR A 250 17.56 5.45 -14.56
C TYR A 250 17.81 5.76 -13.07
N PHE A 251 19.06 5.77 -12.64
CA PHE A 251 19.46 6.07 -11.27
C PHE A 251 19.73 7.57 -11.09
N LEU A 252 18.93 8.24 -10.25
CA LEU A 252 19.06 9.66 -9.90
C LEU A 252 19.15 10.60 -11.13
N VAL A 253 18.14 10.51 -12.00
CA VAL A 253 18.07 11.26 -13.27
C VAL A 253 17.12 12.44 -13.19
N SER A 254 17.25 13.39 -14.13
CA SER A 254 16.35 14.54 -14.23
C SER A 254 14.99 14.17 -14.83
N LYS A 255 13.99 15.05 -14.65
CA LYS A 255 12.69 14.94 -15.31
C LYS A 255 12.84 14.89 -16.84
N ASP A 256 13.60 15.83 -17.40
CA ASP A 256 13.82 15.98 -18.83
C ASP A 256 14.44 14.72 -19.45
N TYR A 257 15.36 14.07 -18.73
CA TYR A 257 15.93 12.81 -19.17
C TYR A 257 14.85 11.73 -19.29
N LEU A 258 14.05 11.51 -18.25
CA LEU A 258 12.96 10.54 -18.30
C LEU A 258 11.92 10.87 -19.38
N GLN A 259 11.57 12.15 -19.58
CA GLN A 259 10.71 12.57 -20.69
C GLN A 259 11.30 12.17 -22.05
N SER A 260 12.61 12.36 -22.22
CA SER A 260 13.33 11.93 -23.43
C SER A 260 13.36 10.41 -23.61
N GLN A 261 13.08 9.63 -22.56
CA GLN A 261 12.96 8.17 -22.61
C GLN A 261 11.50 7.70 -22.74
N GLY A 262 10.54 8.62 -22.90
CA GLY A 262 9.12 8.30 -23.11
C GLY A 262 8.27 8.24 -21.84
N TYR A 263 8.78 8.73 -20.70
CA TYR A 263 7.99 8.85 -19.47
C TYR A 263 7.06 10.05 -19.52
N ILE A 264 5.82 9.84 -19.10
CA ILE A 264 4.80 10.88 -18.95
C ILE A 264 4.22 10.75 -17.55
N TRP A 265 4.11 11.86 -16.82
CA TRP A 265 3.54 11.89 -15.48
C TRP A 265 2.03 11.94 -15.58
N GLN A 266 1.33 11.19 -14.73
CA GLN A 266 -0.08 11.44 -14.50
C GLN A 266 -0.22 12.74 -13.72
N GLU A 267 -1.01 13.68 -14.24
CA GLU A 267 -1.38 14.87 -13.48
C GLU A 267 -2.28 14.42 -12.31
N LYS A 268 -1.85 14.69 -11.08
CA LYS A 268 -2.76 14.54 -9.93
C LYS A 268 -3.82 15.64 -10.06
N LEU A 269 -5.08 15.24 -10.20
CA LEU A 269 -6.26 16.13 -10.15
C LEU A 269 -6.34 16.87 -8.82
#